data_AF-D3BTG5-F1
#
_entry.id   AF-D3BTG5-F1
#
_cell.length_a   1.000
_cell.length_b   1.000
_cell.length_c   1.000
_cell.angle_alpha   90.00
_cell.angle_beta   90.00
_cell.angle_gamma   90.00
#
_symmetry.space_group_name_H-M   'P 1'
#
loop_
_entity.id
_entity.type
_entity.pdbx_description
1 polymer ?
#
loop_
_entity_poly.entity_id
_entity_poly.type
_entity_poly.pdbx_seq_one_letter_code
_entity_poly.pdbx_strand_id
1 'polypeptide(L)'
;MDTSLFLSVCNNKIFNRFIFNSIKCIRDENFILSELLYDGKCIVYRWNEMIESPQVMAGNGYIGLLKQWSSSNSIKNMKPYDIFVTLVNAIRANSIEILRYLIEDQNIDSGIIVGNLSGTKYNDLLYYAVWFGRFDIIKYLESYCQAHRLKLKYRNCISKAPFSQDIEILK
;
A
#
# COMPACT_ATOMS: atom_id res chain seq x y z
N MET A 1 1.08 4.63 -26.03
CA MET A 1 2.25 5.48 -25.70
C MET A 1 3.30 5.20 -26.75
N ASP A 2 3.79 6.23 -27.44
CA ASP A 2 4.80 6.07 -28.50
C ASP A 2 6.15 5.70 -27.88
N THR A 3 6.53 4.43 -28.03
CA THR A 3 7.74 3.86 -27.42
C THR A 3 9.00 4.52 -27.96
N SER A 4 8.97 5.04 -29.20
CA SER A 4 10.10 5.72 -29.82
C SER A 4 10.37 7.08 -29.18
N LEU A 5 9.31 7.81 -28.85
CA LEU A 5 9.37 9.12 -28.19
C LEU A 5 9.79 8.98 -26.71
N PHE A 6 9.31 7.94 -26.03
CA PHE A 6 9.73 7.64 -24.66
C PHE A 6 11.23 7.31 -24.59
N LEU A 7 11.72 6.47 -25.49
CA LEU A 7 13.12 6.11 -25.55
C LEU A 7 14.02 7.29 -25.94
N SER A 8 13.59 8.16 -26.86
CA SER A 8 14.39 9.34 -27.24
C SER A 8 14.57 10.32 -26.07
N VAL A 9 13.54 10.46 -25.23
CA VAL A 9 13.56 11.31 -24.03
C VAL A 9 14.36 10.66 -22.89
N CYS A 10 14.17 9.37 -22.61
CA CYS A 10 14.85 8.67 -21.53
C CYS A 10 16.31 8.30 -21.84
N ASN A 11 16.73 8.25 -23.11
CA ASN A 11 18.13 7.95 -23.45
C ASN A 11 19.06 9.17 -23.29
N ASN A 12 18.51 10.35 -23.01
CA ASN A 12 19.30 11.52 -22.64
C ASN A 12 19.77 11.38 -21.19
N LYS A 13 21.05 11.00 -20.98
CA LYS A 13 21.63 10.79 -19.63
C LYS A 13 21.44 11.97 -18.67
N ILE A 14 21.46 13.21 -19.17
CA ILE A 14 21.30 14.40 -18.33
C ILE A 14 19.83 14.57 -17.94
N PHE A 15 18.91 14.44 -18.90
CA PHE A 15 17.48 14.54 -18.68
C PHE A 15 16.94 13.39 -17.82
N ASN A 16 17.42 12.18 -18.07
CA ASN A 16 17.09 10.98 -17.32
C ASN A 16 17.57 11.09 -15.86
N ARG A 17 18.81 11.58 -15.66
CA ARG A 17 19.31 11.93 -14.32
C ARG A 17 18.50 13.04 -13.68
N PHE A 18 18.06 14.05 -14.43
CA PHE A 18 17.19 15.12 -13.91
C PHE A 18 15.83 14.57 -13.50
N ILE A 19 15.11 13.84 -14.35
CA ILE A 19 13.80 13.25 -14.03
C ILE A 19 13.89 12.37 -12.78
N PHE A 20 14.81 11.41 -12.74
CA PHE A 20 14.91 10.51 -11.58
C PHE A 20 15.49 11.18 -10.33
N ASN A 21 16.20 12.31 -10.46
CA ASN A 21 16.59 13.14 -9.31
C ASN A 21 15.53 14.17 -8.91
N SER A 22 14.60 14.51 -9.80
CA SER A 22 13.53 15.51 -9.63
C SER A 22 12.20 14.87 -9.22
N ILE A 23 12.03 13.56 -9.37
CA ILE A 23 11.06 12.76 -8.59
C ILE A 23 11.63 12.61 -7.16
N LYS A 24 12.04 13.73 -6.58
CA LYS A 24 12.41 13.91 -5.18
C LYS A 24 11.22 14.59 -4.54
N CYS A 25 10.53 13.86 -3.69
CA CYS A 25 9.41 14.36 -2.90
C CYS A 25 8.18 14.77 -3.73
N ILE A 26 7.29 13.81 -3.99
CA ILE A 26 5.86 14.14 -3.89
C ILE A 26 5.54 14.14 -2.39
N ARG A 27 5.13 15.30 -1.90
CA ARG A 27 5.32 15.82 -0.55
C ARG A 27 4.08 15.63 0.34
N ASP A 28 4.33 15.35 1.62
CA ASP A 28 3.73 15.99 2.82
C ASP A 28 2.28 15.83 3.30
N GLU A 29 1.39 15.00 2.75
CA GLU A 29 0.05 14.90 3.36
C GLU A 29 -0.13 13.84 4.47
N ASN A 30 0.89 13.06 4.85
CA ASN A 30 0.75 12.09 5.95
C ASN A 30 2.03 11.91 6.79
N PHE A 31 2.39 12.94 7.55
CA PHE A 31 3.45 12.94 8.59
C PHE A 31 3.30 11.81 9.64
N ILE A 32 2.10 11.26 9.81
CA ILE A 32 1.80 10.29 10.87
C ILE A 32 2.19 8.84 10.49
N LEU A 33 2.18 8.47 9.21
CA LEU A 33 2.61 7.13 8.80
C LEU A 33 4.13 6.98 8.82
N SER A 34 4.87 8.04 8.53
CA SER A 34 6.32 7.99 8.72
C SER A 34 6.60 7.77 10.20
N GLU A 35 5.89 8.39 11.14
CA GLU A 35 6.05 8.12 12.57
C GLU A 35 5.59 6.70 12.99
N LEU A 36 4.50 6.18 12.42
CA LEU A 36 3.95 4.85 12.77
C LEU A 36 4.67 3.66 12.10
N LEU A 37 5.27 3.83 10.92
CA LEU A 37 5.87 2.74 10.13
C LEU A 37 7.35 2.96 9.76
N TYR A 38 7.86 4.20 9.76
CA TYR A 38 9.17 4.56 9.20
C TYR A 38 9.97 5.61 10.01
N ASP A 39 9.75 5.73 11.32
CA ASP A 39 10.47 6.64 12.23
C ASP A 39 10.59 8.11 11.72
N GLY A 40 9.52 8.63 11.12
CA GLY A 40 9.46 10.01 10.62
C GLY A 40 10.28 10.30 9.36
N LYS A 41 11.04 9.33 8.82
CA LYS A 41 11.99 9.58 7.72
C LYS A 41 11.33 9.46 6.35
N CYS A 42 11.52 10.50 5.52
CA CYS A 42 11.26 10.42 4.10
C CYS A 42 12.32 9.52 3.45
N ILE A 43 11.91 8.32 3.02
CA ILE A 43 12.79 7.37 2.33
C ILE A 43 12.59 7.56 0.83
N VAL A 44 13.69 7.82 0.13
CA VAL A 44 13.71 7.93 -1.33
C VAL A 44 14.33 6.65 -1.88
N TYR A 45 13.66 6.04 -2.86
CA TYR A 45 14.11 4.81 -3.52
C TYR A 45 14.57 5.13 -4.93
N ARG A 46 15.75 4.62 -5.32
CA ARG A 46 16.15 4.54 -6.73
C ARG A 46 15.29 3.50 -7.44
N TRP A 47 15.20 3.57 -8.77
CA TRP A 47 14.39 2.64 -9.55
C TRP A 47 14.70 1.16 -9.25
N ASN A 48 15.99 0.80 -9.21
CA ASN A 48 16.44 -0.56 -8.91
C ASN A 48 16.10 -1.01 -7.48
N GLU A 49 16.04 -0.09 -6.51
CA GLU A 49 15.62 -0.39 -5.14
C GLU A 49 14.09 -0.51 -5.05
N MET A 50 13.36 0.30 -5.83
CA MET A 50 11.90 0.30 -5.87
C MET A 50 11.36 -1.02 -6.44
N ILE A 51 11.92 -1.51 -7.55
CA ILE A 51 11.47 -2.75 -8.19
C ILE A 51 11.77 -4.01 -7.37
N GLU A 52 12.62 -3.89 -6.34
CA GLU A 52 12.90 -4.95 -5.37
C GLU A 52 12.02 -4.85 -4.11
N SER A 53 11.18 -3.82 -4.01
CA SER A 53 10.39 -3.50 -2.82
C SER A 53 8.88 -3.58 -3.06
N PRO A 54 8.21 -4.69 -2.67
CA PRO A 54 6.77 -4.87 -2.81
C PRO A 54 5.97 -3.73 -2.19
N GLN A 55 6.35 -3.27 -1.01
CA GLN A 55 5.68 -2.19 -0.31
C GLN A 55 5.74 -0.86 -1.06
N VAL A 56 6.83 -0.58 -1.78
CA VAL A 56 6.96 0.64 -2.58
C VAL A 56 6.17 0.51 -3.88
N MET A 57 6.22 -0.65 -4.54
CA MET A 57 5.40 -0.93 -5.73
C MET A 57 3.90 -0.80 -5.41
N ALA A 58 3.45 -1.36 -4.29
CA ALA A 58 2.08 -1.25 -3.80
C ALA A 58 1.69 0.21 -3.49
N GLY A 59 2.57 0.94 -2.80
CA GLY A 59 2.35 2.34 -2.44
C GLY A 59 2.33 3.33 -3.60
N ASN A 60 2.72 2.88 -4.79
CA ASN A 60 2.68 3.67 -6.03
C ASN A 60 1.74 3.08 -7.09
N GLY A 61 0.97 2.03 -6.75
CA GLY A 61 0.00 1.43 -7.67
C GLY A 61 0.62 0.60 -8.81
N TYR A 62 1.87 0.16 -8.70
CA TYR A 62 2.56 -0.59 -9.77
C TYR A 62 2.24 -2.09 -9.75
N ILE A 63 0.98 -2.47 -10.01
CA ILE A 63 0.54 -3.88 -10.01
C ILE A 63 1.33 -4.78 -10.97
N GLY A 64 1.66 -4.28 -12.18
CA GLY A 64 2.40 -5.06 -13.17
C GLY A 64 3.80 -5.43 -12.68
N LEU A 65 4.52 -4.48 -12.07
CA LEU A 65 5.83 -4.72 -11.46
C LEU A 65 5.73 -5.63 -10.24
N LEU A 66 4.69 -5.45 -9.41
CA LEU A 66 4.47 -6.32 -8.25
C LEU A 66 4.21 -7.78 -8.66
N LYS A 67 3.41 -8.02 -9.70
CA LYS A 67 3.17 -9.34 -10.28
C LYS A 67 4.45 -9.94 -10.86
N GLN A 68 5.25 -9.14 -11.57
CA GLN A 68 6.54 -9.57 -12.11
C GLN A 68 7.51 -9.96 -10.99
N TRP A 69 7.66 -9.12 -9.97
CA TRP A 69 8.49 -9.40 -8.79
C TRP A 69 8.03 -10.68 -8.10
N SER A 70 6.72 -10.85 -7.94
CA SER A 70 6.10 -12.00 -7.28
C SER A 70 6.24 -13.31 -8.05
N SER A 71 6.55 -13.25 -9.35
CA SER A 71 6.80 -14.43 -10.17
C SER A 71 8.14 -15.09 -9.83
N SER A 72 9.11 -14.29 -9.36
CA SER A 72 10.43 -14.75 -8.93
C SER A 72 10.57 -14.82 -7.40
N ASN A 73 9.69 -14.16 -6.66
CA ASN A 73 9.73 -14.05 -5.21
C ASN A 73 8.35 -14.36 -4.62
N SER A 74 8.24 -15.38 -3.75
CA SER A 74 6.97 -15.67 -3.11
C SER A 74 6.63 -14.60 -2.05
N ILE A 75 5.49 -13.93 -2.20
CA ILE A 75 4.96 -13.00 -1.19
C ILE A 75 4.80 -13.68 0.17
N LYS A 76 4.50 -14.98 0.20
CA LYS A 76 4.35 -15.76 1.43
C LYS A 76 5.66 -15.93 2.21
N ASN A 77 6.80 -15.71 1.56
CA ASN A 77 8.12 -15.76 2.21
C ASN A 77 8.49 -14.42 2.87
N MET A 78 7.74 -13.35 2.62
CA MET A 78 7.94 -12.07 3.30
C MET A 78 7.56 -12.18 4.78
N LYS A 79 8.16 -11.34 5.62
CA LYS A 79 7.73 -11.28 7.02
C LYS A 79 6.29 -10.77 7.09
N PRO A 80 5.46 -11.23 8.03
CA PRO A 80 4.08 -10.76 8.17
C PRO A 80 3.95 -9.23 8.26
N TYR A 81 4.92 -8.58 8.92
CA TYR A 81 5.01 -7.12 8.98
C TYR A 81 5.21 -6.48 7.60
N ASP A 82 6.10 -7.02 6.75
CA ASP A 82 6.36 -6.47 5.42
C ASP A 82 5.13 -6.62 4.50
N ILE A 83 4.41 -7.74 4.62
CA ILE A 83 3.14 -7.97 3.93
C ILE A 83 2.10 -6.94 4.40
N PHE A 84 1.97 -6.75 5.71
CA PHE A 84 1.06 -5.76 6.28
C PHE A 84 1.34 -4.34 5.77
N VAL A 85 2.61 -3.92 5.78
CA VAL A 85 3.02 -2.61 5.25
C VAL A 85 2.69 -2.50 3.76
N THR A 86 2.89 -3.57 2.99
CA THR A 86 2.53 -3.62 1.57
C THR A 86 1.03 -3.40 1.35
N LEU A 87 0.17 -4.05 2.15
CA LEU A 87 -1.29 -3.87 2.10
C LEU A 87 -1.70 -2.45 2.49
N VAL A 88 -1.16 -1.91 3.58
CA VAL A 88 -1.44 -0.53 4.02
C VAL A 88 -1.04 0.49 2.95
N ASN A 89 0.10 0.28 2.29
CA ASN A 89 0.53 1.12 1.18
C ASN A 89 -0.40 1.02 -0.03
N ALA A 90 -0.90 -0.17 -0.36
CA ALA A 90 -1.93 -0.33 -1.40
C ALA A 90 -3.22 0.43 -1.06
N ILE A 91 -3.67 0.37 0.21
CA ILE A 91 -4.83 1.16 0.70
C ILE A 91 -4.58 2.65 0.52
N ARG A 92 -3.42 3.14 0.96
CA ARG A 92 -3.05 4.56 0.83
C ARG A 92 -3.07 5.02 -0.62
N ALA A 93 -2.54 4.21 -1.52
CA ALA A 93 -2.54 4.43 -2.97
C ALA A 93 -3.93 4.27 -3.63
N ASN A 94 -4.96 3.92 -2.85
CA ASN A 94 -6.30 3.58 -3.33
C ASN A 94 -6.29 2.46 -4.40
N SER A 95 -5.35 1.53 -4.30
CA SER A 95 -5.18 0.46 -5.28
C SER A 95 -5.91 -0.81 -4.84
N ILE A 96 -7.21 -0.85 -5.08
CA ILE A 96 -8.04 -2.03 -4.80
C ILE A 96 -7.58 -3.25 -5.59
N GLU A 97 -7.05 -3.06 -6.80
CA GLU A 97 -6.50 -4.14 -7.63
C GLU A 97 -5.32 -4.84 -6.94
N ILE A 98 -4.40 -4.07 -6.36
CA ILE A 98 -3.26 -4.62 -5.61
C ILE A 98 -3.75 -5.34 -4.35
N LEU A 99 -4.71 -4.77 -3.63
CA LEU A 99 -5.31 -5.44 -2.47
C LEU A 99 -5.91 -6.81 -2.83
N ARG A 100 -6.73 -6.86 -3.87
CA ARG A 100 -7.34 -8.13 -4.35
C ARG A 100 -6.28 -9.12 -4.77
N TYR A 101 -5.28 -8.68 -5.54
CA TYR A 101 -4.17 -9.54 -5.92
C TYR A 101 -3.44 -10.13 -4.70
N LEU A 102 -3.14 -9.30 -3.69
CA LEU A 102 -2.45 -9.77 -2.49
C LEU A 102 -3.32 -10.70 -1.62
N ILE A 103 -4.60 -10.36 -1.43
CA ILE A 103 -5.50 -11.09 -0.54
C ILE A 103 -6.01 -12.38 -1.18
N GLU A 104 -6.48 -12.30 -2.42
CA GLU A 104 -7.19 -13.38 -3.11
C GLU A 104 -6.20 -14.23 -3.93
N ASP A 105 -5.47 -13.62 -4.86
CA ASP A 105 -4.61 -14.38 -5.79
C ASP A 105 -3.37 -14.95 -5.08
N GLN A 106 -2.76 -14.16 -4.19
CA GLN A 106 -1.58 -14.58 -3.43
C GLN A 106 -1.96 -15.34 -2.15
N ASN A 107 -3.23 -15.31 -1.75
CA ASN A 107 -3.77 -16.04 -0.59
C ASN A 107 -2.88 -15.88 0.66
N ILE A 108 -2.65 -14.62 1.05
CA ILE A 108 -1.89 -14.28 2.25
C ILE A 108 -2.69 -14.67 3.50
N ASP A 109 -1.98 -14.82 4.63
CA ASP A 109 -2.63 -15.13 5.91
C ASP A 109 -3.66 -14.05 6.30
N SER A 110 -4.92 -14.47 6.41
CA SER A 110 -6.03 -13.63 6.84
C SER A 110 -5.84 -12.99 8.23
N GLY A 111 -4.98 -13.55 9.08
CA GLY A 111 -4.58 -12.95 10.35
C GLY A 111 -3.93 -11.57 10.18
N ILE A 112 -3.26 -11.34 9.05
CA ILE A 112 -2.64 -10.05 8.70
C ILE A 112 -3.72 -8.98 8.47
N ILE A 113 -4.84 -9.35 7.84
CA ILE A 113 -5.96 -8.45 7.51
C ILE A 113 -6.56 -7.86 8.79
N VAL A 114 -6.71 -8.69 9.83
CA VAL A 114 -7.27 -8.30 11.13
C VAL A 114 -6.21 -7.78 12.12
N GLY A 115 -4.98 -7.55 11.67
CA GLY A 115 -3.89 -6.98 12.47
C GLY A 115 -3.36 -7.89 13.57
N ASN A 116 -3.42 -9.21 13.38
CA ASN A 116 -2.85 -10.21 14.30
C ASN A 116 -1.44 -10.59 13.86
N LEU A 117 -0.46 -9.72 14.09
CA LEU A 117 0.93 -9.95 13.71
C LEU A 117 1.74 -10.36 14.96
N SER A 118 2.30 -11.57 14.95
CA SER A 118 3.40 -12.03 15.83
C SER A 118 3.36 -11.53 17.30
N GLY A 119 2.19 -11.60 17.94
CA GLY A 119 2.01 -11.24 19.36
C GLY A 119 1.81 -9.75 19.66
N THR A 120 1.91 -8.86 18.68
CA THR A 120 1.55 -7.43 18.82
C THR A 120 0.19 -7.17 18.18
N LYS A 121 -0.70 -6.47 18.90
CA LYS A 121 -2.02 -6.12 18.35
C LYS A 121 -1.88 -4.84 17.52
N TYR A 122 -1.73 -5.01 16.21
CA TYR A 122 -1.80 -3.90 15.26
C TYR A 122 -3.27 -3.54 14.99
N ASN A 123 -3.49 -2.33 14.46
CA ASN A 123 -4.76 -2.00 13.83
C ASN A 123 -4.95 -2.87 12.59
N ASP A 124 -6.20 -3.21 12.29
CA ASP A 124 -6.53 -3.97 11.08
C ASP A 124 -6.51 -3.08 9.83
N LEU A 125 -6.68 -3.68 8.66
CA LEU A 125 -6.71 -2.93 7.40
C LEU A 125 -7.89 -1.95 7.30
N LEU A 126 -9.02 -2.25 7.98
CA LEU A 126 -10.19 -1.36 8.00
C LEU A 126 -9.83 -0.01 8.62
N TYR A 127 -9.08 0.01 9.72
CA TYR A 127 -8.59 1.25 10.35
C TYR A 127 -7.87 2.16 9.34
N TYR A 128 -7.00 1.61 8.50
CA TYR A 128 -6.25 2.41 7.53
C TYR A 128 -7.13 2.83 6.35
N ALA A 129 -8.05 1.97 5.89
CA ALA A 129 -9.00 2.33 4.84
C ALA A 129 -9.91 3.49 5.26
N VAL A 130 -10.40 3.45 6.51
CA VAL A 130 -11.15 4.54 7.13
C VAL A 130 -10.29 5.78 7.26
N TRP A 131 -9.08 5.66 7.82
CA TRP A 131 -8.20 6.81 7.99
C TRP A 131 -7.87 7.50 6.65
N PHE A 132 -7.65 6.75 5.57
CA PHE A 132 -7.36 7.33 4.26
C PHE A 132 -8.58 7.68 3.41
N GLY A 133 -9.81 7.52 3.91
CA GLY A 133 -10.98 7.88 3.11
C GLY A 133 -11.26 6.94 1.93
N ARG A 134 -10.94 5.64 2.05
CA ARG A 134 -10.96 4.70 0.91
C ARG A 134 -12.22 3.86 0.90
N PHE A 135 -13.34 4.48 0.56
CA PHE A 135 -14.68 3.89 0.68
C PHE A 135 -14.86 2.56 -0.08
N ASP A 136 -14.36 2.46 -1.31
CA ASP A 136 -14.43 1.21 -2.09
C ASP A 136 -13.65 0.07 -1.43
N ILE A 137 -12.53 0.41 -0.80
CA ILE A 137 -11.70 -0.54 -0.05
C ILE A 137 -12.38 -0.92 1.26
N ILE A 138 -13.05 0.00 1.96
CA ILE A 138 -13.86 -0.31 3.14
C ILE A 138 -14.90 -1.35 2.79
N LYS A 139 -15.73 -1.10 1.78
CA LYS A 139 -16.76 -2.03 1.31
C LYS A 139 -16.19 -3.39 0.94
N TYR A 140 -15.04 -3.38 0.25
CA TYR A 140 -14.32 -4.60 -0.12
C TYR A 140 -13.89 -5.40 1.12
N LEU A 141 -13.22 -4.77 2.08
CA LEU A 141 -12.73 -5.41 3.30
C LEU A 141 -13.89 -5.96 4.14
N GLU A 142 -14.99 -5.21 4.27
CA GLU A 142 -16.18 -5.68 4.99
C GLU A 142 -16.78 -6.91 4.33
N SER A 143 -17.00 -6.87 3.02
CA SER A 143 -17.54 -8.00 2.26
C SER A 143 -16.64 -9.23 2.35
N TYR A 144 -15.32 -9.04 2.19
CA TYR A 144 -14.34 -10.11 2.27
C TYR A 144 -14.30 -10.72 3.68
N CYS A 145 -14.25 -9.89 4.73
CA CYS A 145 -14.20 -10.36 6.11
C CYS A 145 -15.49 -11.05 6.53
N GLN A 146 -16.65 -10.56 6.09
CA GLN A 146 -17.93 -11.22 6.32
C GLN A 146 -17.97 -12.62 5.69
N ALA A 147 -17.56 -12.74 4.42
CA ALA A 147 -17.51 -14.02 3.72
C ALA A 147 -16.57 -15.04 4.39
N HIS A 148 -15.46 -14.57 4.96
CA HIS A 148 -14.44 -15.40 5.60
C HIS A 148 -14.54 -15.46 7.14
N ARG A 149 -15.62 -14.91 7.72
CA ARG A 149 -15.88 -14.87 9.18
C ARG A 149 -14.75 -14.24 10.00
N LEU A 150 -14.07 -13.25 9.43
CA LEU A 150 -13.03 -12.45 10.08
C LEU A 150 -13.66 -11.29 10.86
N LYS A 151 -13.12 -10.97 12.04
CA LYS A 151 -13.63 -9.90 12.90
C LYS A 151 -12.78 -8.63 12.77
N LEU A 152 -13.37 -7.60 12.16
CA LEU A 152 -12.80 -6.25 12.09
C LEU A 152 -12.99 -5.48 13.41
N LYS A 153 -12.07 -4.55 13.68
CA LYS A 153 -11.95 -3.74 14.91
C LYS A 153 -12.55 -2.34 14.68
N TYR A 154 -13.86 -2.28 14.46
CA TYR A 154 -14.61 -1.03 14.22
C TYR A 154 -14.40 0.06 15.28
N ARG A 155 -14.18 -0.32 16.55
CA ARG A 155 -13.95 0.64 17.65
C ARG A 155 -12.83 1.64 17.36
N ASN A 156 -11.76 1.21 16.72
CA ASN A 156 -10.62 2.08 16.41
C ASN A 156 -10.86 2.92 15.15
N CYS A 157 -11.84 2.56 14.33
CA CYS A 157 -12.15 3.24 13.08
C CYS A 157 -12.92 4.55 13.34
N ILE A 158 -13.87 4.54 14.28
CA ILE A 158 -14.70 5.72 14.61
C ILE A 158 -13.83 6.91 15.03
N SER A 159 -12.77 6.68 15.81
CA SER A 159 -11.86 7.76 16.22
C SER A 159 -10.94 8.26 15.09
N LYS A 160 -10.90 7.56 13.95
CA LYS A 160 -10.08 7.93 12.78
C LYS A 160 -10.87 8.46 11.61
N ALA A 161 -12.15 8.17 11.51
CA ALA A 161 -12.99 8.65 10.43
C ALA A 161 -12.95 10.18 10.23
N PRO A 162 -12.83 11.05 11.26
CA PRO A 162 -12.66 12.49 11.03
C PRO A 162 -11.40 12.87 10.24
N PHE A 163 -10.34 12.05 10.30
CA PHE A 163 -9.09 12.28 9.56
C PHE A 163 -9.18 11.88 8.09
N SER A 164 -10.24 11.17 7.70
CA SER A 164 -10.50 10.79 6.31
C SER A 164 -10.89 11.96 5.41
N GLN A 165 -11.30 13.07 6.02
CA GLN A 165 -11.90 14.23 5.35
C GLN A 165 -13.19 13.89 4.58
N ASP A 166 -13.79 12.73 4.86
CA ASP A 166 -15.05 12.26 4.28
C ASP A 166 -16.05 11.90 5.40
N ILE A 167 -17.10 12.71 5.54
CA ILE A 167 -18.13 12.51 6.57
C ILE A 167 -18.99 11.26 6.29
N GLU A 168 -19.06 10.80 5.03
CA GLU A 168 -19.84 9.61 4.68
C GLU A 168 -19.29 8.34 5.34
N ILE A 169 -18.00 8.33 5.73
CA ILE A 169 -17.39 7.20 6.44
C ILE A 169 -17.90 7.05 7.88
N LEU A 170 -18.51 8.10 8.45
CA LEU A 170 -19.15 8.03 9.77
C LEU A 170 -20.61 7.58 9.73
N LYS A 171 -21.22 7.49 8.56
CA LYS A 171 -22.64 7.11 8.39
C LYS A 171 -22.78 5.61 8.19
#